data_AF-A0A1B6FLN2-F1
#
_entry.id   AF-A0A1B6FLN2-F1
#
_cell.length_a   1.000
_cell.length_b   1.000
_cell.length_c   1.000
_cell.angle_alpha   90.00
_cell.angle_beta   90.00
_cell.angle_gamma   90.00
#
_symmetry.space_group_name_H-M   'P 1'
#
loop_
_entity.id
_entity.type
_entity.pdbx_description
1 polymer ?
#
loop_
_entity_poly.entity_id
_entity_poly.type
_entity_poly.pdbx_seq_one_letter_code
_entity_poly.pdbx_strand_id
1 'polypeptide(L)'
;EQCDELIKALRRRRDQLLDCIRQDKELRIRTLKDQVTSCTNHLQSTTGLLQFCIEALKENDCTAFLQVGLMLVSKVEDNDLSWNQNLQAISPRVFPNFDLTLDDKSLLKAIEQLNFI
;
A
#
# COMPACT_ATOMS: atom_id res chain seq x y z
N GLU A 1 -11.63 37.64 26.68
CA GLU A 1 -10.79 36.62 27.37
C GLU A 1 -11.33 35.20 27.25
N GLN A 2 -12.46 34.81 27.85
CA GLN A 2 -12.94 33.40 27.78
C GLN A 2 -13.31 32.93 26.36
N CYS A 3 -13.99 33.76 25.57
CA CYS A 3 -14.27 33.45 24.16
C CYS A 3 -12.99 33.32 23.32
N ASP A 4 -11.97 34.12 23.62
CA ASP A 4 -10.68 34.08 22.93
C ASP A 4 -9.94 32.77 23.22
N GLU A 5 -9.99 32.29 24.47
CA GLU A 5 -9.45 30.97 24.84
C GLU A 5 -10.18 29.82 24.14
N LEU A 6 -11.51 29.91 24.02
CA LEU A 6 -12.30 28.92 23.27
C LEU A 6 -11.88 28.89 21.79
N ILE A 7 -11.72 30.06 21.16
CA ILE A 7 -11.24 30.19 19.78
C ILE A 7 -9.84 29.58 19.63
N LYS A 8 -8.93 29.85 20.57
CA LYS A 8 -7.58 29.27 20.56
C LYS A 8 -7.64 27.74 20.66
N ALA A 9 -8.46 27.19 21.55
CA ALA A 9 -8.63 25.74 21.70
C ALA A 9 -9.17 25.08 20.42
N LEU A 10 -10.18 25.69 19.78
CA LEU A 10 -10.74 25.21 18.51
C LEU A 10 -9.72 25.24 17.38
N ARG A 11 -8.95 26.32 17.25
CA ARG A 11 -7.86 26.42 16.25
C ARG A 11 -6.81 25.35 16.48
N ARG A 12 -6.40 25.11 17.73
CA ARG A 12 -5.46 24.05 18.08
C ARG A 12 -6.00 22.67 17.70
N ARG A 13 -7.28 22.39 17.96
CA ARG A 13 -7.90 21.10 17.58
C ARG A 13 -7.97 20.92 16.07
N ARG A 14 -8.32 21.97 15.32
CA ARG A 14 -8.27 21.97 13.85
C ARG A 14 -6.89 21.59 13.35
N ASP A 15 -5.84 22.22 13.87
CA ASP A 15 -4.47 21.98 13.41
C ASP A 15 -4.03 20.52 13.67
N GLN A 16 -4.38 19.96 14.84
CA GLN A 16 -4.15 18.55 15.15
C GLN A 16 -4.87 17.59 14.19
N LEU A 17 -6.11 17.90 13.81
CA LEU A 17 -6.87 17.09 12.86
C LEU A 17 -6.24 17.14 11.46
N LEU A 18 -5.80 18.32 11.02
CA LEU A 18 -5.08 18.48 9.75
C LEU A 18 -3.76 17.71 9.73
N ASP A 19 -3.01 17.73 10.84
CA ASP A 19 -1.78 16.95 10.97
C ASP A 19 -2.04 15.45 10.92
N CYS A 20 -3.10 14.97 11.57
CA CYS A 20 -3.52 13.56 11.52
C CYS A 20 -3.85 13.13 10.08
N ILE A 21 -4.64 13.95 9.36
CA ILE A 21 -4.99 13.72 7.94
C ILE A 21 -3.73 13.63 7.08
N ARG A 22 -2.78 14.55 7.30
CA ARG A 22 -1.52 14.57 6.57
C ARG A 22 -0.70 13.30 6.82
N GLN A 23 -0.57 12.87 8.07
CA GLN A 23 0.17 11.67 8.44
C GLN A 23 -0.45 10.40 7.85
N ASP A 24 -1.78 10.25 7.91
CA ASP A 24 -2.48 9.11 7.31
C ASP A 24 -2.28 9.07 5.79
N LYS A 25 -2.40 10.22 5.12
CA LYS A 25 -2.12 10.34 3.69
C LYS A 25 -0.69 9.93 3.35
N GLU A 26 0.31 10.42 4.10
CA GLU A 26 1.71 10.09 3.88
C GLU A 26 1.99 8.59 4.08
N LEU A 27 1.41 7.98 5.11
CA LEU A 27 1.51 6.55 5.38
C LEU A 27 0.92 5.73 4.23
N ARG A 28 -0.31 6.04 3.80
CA ARG A 28 -0.98 5.33 2.69
C ARG A 28 -0.21 5.46 1.38
N ILE A 29 0.31 6.65 1.06
CA ILE A 29 1.15 6.85 -0.13
C ILE A 29 2.41 5.96 -0.06
N ARG A 30 3.05 5.87 1.11
CA ARG A 30 4.21 5.00 1.31
C ARG A 30 3.84 3.53 1.08
N THR A 31 2.75 3.05 1.70
CA THR A 31 2.25 1.68 1.49
C THR A 31 1.95 1.39 0.03
N LEU A 32 1.30 2.31 -0.69
CA LEU A 32 1.03 2.14 -2.13
C LEU A 32 2.32 2.08 -2.95
N LYS A 33 3.32 2.91 -2.64
CA LYS A 33 4.63 2.86 -3.31
C LYS A 33 5.32 1.52 -3.08
N ASP A 34 5.32 1.02 -1.85
CA ASP A 34 5.92 -0.27 -1.51
C ASP A 34 5.23 -1.42 -2.26
N GLN A 35 3.90 -1.39 -2.36
CA GLN A 35 3.12 -2.34 -3.17
C GLN A 35 3.48 -2.27 -4.65
N VAL A 36 3.58 -1.07 -5.23
CA VAL A 36 4.01 -0.89 -6.63
C VAL A 36 5.40 -1.48 -6.83
N THR A 37 6.36 -1.17 -5.96
CA THR A 37 7.73 -1.72 -6.05
C THR A 37 7.74 -3.24 -5.95
N SER A 38 6.98 -3.83 -5.03
CA SER A 38 6.85 -5.29 -4.90
C SER A 38 6.29 -5.92 -6.17
N CYS A 39 5.19 -5.38 -6.72
CA CYS A 39 4.62 -5.83 -8.00
C CYS A 39 5.61 -5.70 -9.16
N THR A 40 6.35 -4.59 -9.25
CA THR A 40 7.36 -4.37 -10.29
C THR A 40 8.49 -5.41 -10.20
N ASN A 41 9.02 -5.66 -9.00
CA ASN A 41 10.07 -6.66 -8.80
C ASN A 41 9.61 -8.07 -9.19
N HIS A 42 8.37 -8.43 -8.86
CA HIS A 42 7.81 -9.72 -9.28
C HIS A 42 7.60 -9.82 -10.78
N LEU A 43 7.08 -8.77 -11.42
CA LEU A 43 6.95 -8.72 -12.87
C LEU A 43 8.32 -8.92 -13.54
N GLN A 44 9.37 -8.25 -13.03
CA GLN A 44 10.74 -8.40 -13.53
C GLN A 44 11.27 -9.82 -13.35
N SER A 45 11.11 -10.42 -12.16
CA SER A 45 11.52 -11.81 -11.88
C SER A 45 10.83 -12.81 -12.82
N THR A 46 9.51 -12.74 -12.92
CA THR A 46 8.72 -13.62 -13.81
C THR A 46 9.09 -13.43 -15.28
N THR A 47 9.32 -12.19 -15.71
CA THR A 47 9.78 -11.91 -17.09
C THR A 47 11.17 -12.50 -17.35
N GLY A 48 12.10 -12.34 -16.41
CA GLY A 48 13.44 -12.94 -16.52
C GLY A 48 13.39 -14.46 -16.56
N LEU A 49 12.52 -15.08 -15.75
CA LEU A 49 12.29 -16.51 -15.78
C LEU A 49 11.71 -16.97 -17.12
N LEU A 50 10.72 -16.27 -17.67
CA LEU A 50 10.18 -16.57 -19.00
C LEU A 50 11.28 -16.50 -20.08
N GLN A 51 12.14 -15.48 -20.04
CA GLN A 51 13.26 -15.40 -20.99
C GLN A 51 14.24 -16.56 -20.82
N PHE A 52 14.55 -16.93 -19.57
CA PHE A 52 15.39 -18.10 -19.28
C PHE A 52 14.76 -19.39 -19.81
N CYS A 53 13.44 -19.59 -19.63
CA CYS A 53 12.71 -20.72 -20.21
C CYS A 53 12.84 -20.73 -21.74
N ILE A 54 12.66 -19.59 -22.38
CA ILE A 54 12.74 -19.46 -23.84
C ILE A 54 14.15 -19.83 -24.34
N GLU A 55 15.20 -19.35 -23.70
CA GLU A 55 16.57 -19.69 -24.10
C GLU A 55 16.90 -21.17 -23.86
N ALA A 56 16.49 -21.73 -22.72
CA ALA A 56 16.71 -23.15 -22.44
C ALA A 56 16.01 -24.07 -23.46
N LEU A 57 14.83 -23.69 -23.95
CA LEU A 57 14.12 -24.43 -25.00
C LEU A 57 14.82 -24.39 -26.37
N LYS A 58 15.80 -23.50 -26.56
CA LYS A 58 16.62 -23.45 -27.78
C LYS A 58 17.87 -24.33 -27.71
N GLU A 59 18.12 -24.99 -26.57
CA GLU A 59 19.27 -25.88 -26.42
C GLU A 59 19.15 -27.07 -27.37
N ASN A 60 20.22 -27.31 -28.15
CA ASN A 60 20.22 -28.33 -29.20
C ASN A 60 20.82 -29.65 -28.71
N ASP A 61 21.66 -29.62 -27.67
CA ASP A 61 22.19 -30.83 -27.06
C ASP A 61 21.20 -31.42 -26.05
N CYS A 62 20.76 -32.66 -26.27
CA CYS A 62 19.77 -33.33 -25.43
C CYS A 62 20.24 -33.49 -23.98
N THR A 63 21.54 -33.67 -23.74
CA THR A 63 22.09 -33.88 -22.39
C THR A 63 22.11 -32.56 -21.62
N ALA A 64 22.59 -31.49 -22.26
CA ALA A 64 22.58 -30.13 -21.73
C ALA A 64 21.14 -29.66 -21.46
N PHE A 65 20.21 -29.92 -22.38
CA PHE A 65 18.80 -29.60 -22.20
C PHE A 65 18.20 -30.28 -20.97
N LEU A 66 18.42 -31.58 -20.79
CA LEU A 66 17.91 -32.31 -19.62
C LEU A 66 18.50 -31.78 -18.30
N GLN A 67 19.78 -31.41 -18.30
CA GLN A 67 20.43 -30.83 -17.12
C GLN A 67 19.83 -29.47 -16.74
N VAL A 68 19.60 -28.60 -17.73
CA VAL A 68 18.99 -27.28 -17.52
C VAL A 68 17.50 -27.40 -17.20
N GLY A 69 16.78 -28.33 -17.83
CA GLY A 69 15.34 -28.54 -17.67
C GLY A 69 14.92 -28.87 -16.24
N LEU A 70 15.69 -29.70 -15.53
CA LEU A 70 15.44 -30.01 -14.12
C LEU A 70 15.55 -28.76 -13.22
N MET A 71 16.55 -27.92 -13.46
CA MET A 71 16.71 -26.65 -12.74
C MET A 71 15.57 -25.67 -13.06
N LEU A 72 15.05 -25.75 -14.29
CA LEU A 72 13.98 -24.88 -14.78
C LEU A 72 12.65 -25.15 -14.07
N VAL A 73 12.31 -26.43 -13.89
CA VAL A 73 11.10 -26.85 -13.14
C VAL A 73 11.15 -26.31 -11.71
N SER A 74 12.26 -26.52 -11.00
CA SER A 74 12.42 -26.03 -9.63
C SER A 74 12.27 -24.50 -9.55
N LYS A 75 12.89 -23.74 -10.47
CA LYS A 75 12.78 -22.28 -10.48
C LYS A 75 11.36 -21.78 -10.76
N VAL A 76 10.61 -22.49 -11.60
CA VAL A 76 9.21 -22.18 -11.89
C VAL A 76 8.34 -22.42 -10.66
N GLU A 77 8.52 -23.57 -9.99
CA GLU A 77 7.81 -23.90 -8.75
C GLU A 77 8.11 -22.89 -7.64
N ASP A 78 9.38 -22.52 -7.45
CA ASP A 78 9.78 -21.51 -6.46
C ASP A 78 9.18 -20.13 -6.76
N ASN A 79 9.16 -19.73 -8.04
CA ASN A 79 8.59 -18.46 -8.45
C ASN A 79 7.06 -18.44 -8.26
N ASP A 80 6.38 -19.54 -8.53
CA ASP A 80 4.92 -19.69 -8.31
C ASP A 80 4.56 -19.65 -6.82
N LEU A 81 5.32 -20.36 -5.98
CA LEU A 81 5.13 -20.33 -4.53
C LEU A 81 5.31 -18.90 -3.98
N SER A 82 6.39 -18.24 -4.40
CA SER A 82 6.66 -16.84 -4.05
C SER A 82 5.53 -15.91 -4.52
N TRP A 83 5.01 -16.12 -5.74
CA TRP A 83 3.92 -15.31 -6.27
C TRP A 83 2.64 -15.43 -5.44
N ASN A 84 2.26 -16.66 -5.07
CA ASN A 84 1.08 -16.93 -4.25
C ASN A 84 1.20 -16.33 -2.84
N GLN A 85 2.38 -16.39 -2.23
CA GLN A 85 2.64 -15.78 -0.91
C GLN A 85 2.56 -14.25 -0.99
N ASN A 86 3.14 -13.65 -2.02
CA ASN A 86 3.18 -12.19 -2.16
C ASN A 86 1.83 -11.60 -2.60
N LEU A 87 1.04 -12.28 -3.44
CA LEU A 87 -0.29 -11.84 -3.82
C LEU A 87 -1.22 -11.65 -2.61
N GLN A 88 -1.13 -12.52 -1.61
CA GLN A 88 -1.86 -12.37 -0.34
C GLN A 88 -1.40 -11.14 0.45
N ALA A 89 -0.14 -10.70 0.29
CA ALA A 89 0.38 -9.47 0.87
C ALA A 89 0.01 -8.21 0.06
N ILE A 90 -0.19 -8.33 -1.25
CA ILE A 90 -0.48 -7.25 -2.21
C ILE A 90 -1.98 -6.91 -2.29
N SER A 91 -2.88 -7.76 -1.78
CA SER A 91 -4.31 -7.43 -1.69
C SER A 91 -4.51 -6.01 -1.14
N PRO A 92 -5.31 -5.14 -1.79
CA PRO A 92 -5.37 -3.72 -1.47
C PRO A 92 -5.88 -3.52 -0.04
N ARG A 93 -4.96 -3.40 0.90
CA ARG A 93 -5.24 -3.13 2.32
C ARG A 93 -5.71 -1.69 2.58
N VAL A 94 -5.81 -0.89 1.53
CA VAL A 94 -6.14 0.53 1.60
C VAL A 94 -7.31 0.79 0.65
N PHE A 95 -8.44 1.22 1.20
CA PHE A 95 -9.57 1.68 0.40
C PHE A 95 -9.19 2.94 -0.40
N PRO A 96 -9.61 3.07 -1.67
CA PRO A 96 -9.24 4.19 -2.54
C PRO A 96 -9.82 5.54 -2.07
N ASN A 97 -10.81 5.52 -1.18
CA ASN A 97 -11.50 6.72 -0.72
C ASN A 97 -10.98 7.17 0.65
N PHE A 98 -10.64 8.45 0.73
CA PHE A 98 -10.41 9.18 1.96
C PHE A 98 -11.76 9.66 2.49
N ASP A 99 -12.40 8.88 3.37
CA ASP A 99 -13.54 9.39 4.13
C ASP A 99 -13.00 10.28 5.26
N LEU A 100 -12.85 11.56 4.95
CA LEU A 100 -12.40 12.61 5.88
C LEU A 100 -13.57 13.45 6.37
N THR A 101 -14.76 12.84 6.47
CA THR A 101 -15.93 13.54 6.99
C THR A 101 -15.72 13.83 8.48
N LEU A 102 -15.74 15.13 8.81
CA LEU A 102 -15.79 15.59 10.18
C LEU A 102 -17.26 15.73 10.58
N ASP A 103 -17.70 14.98 11.59
CA ASP A 103 -19.02 15.22 12.19
C ASP A 103 -18.95 16.45 13.12
N ASP A 104 -19.36 17.59 12.60
CA ASP A 104 -19.35 18.88 13.29
C ASP A 104 -20.67 19.19 14.02
N LYS A 105 -21.72 18.38 13.81
CA LYS A 105 -23.08 18.63 14.34
C LYS A 105 -23.11 18.77 15.85
N SER A 106 -22.40 17.88 16.55
CA SER A 106 -22.32 17.90 18.01
C SER A 106 -21.60 19.15 18.52
N LEU A 107 -20.57 19.60 17.80
CA LEU A 107 -19.82 20.80 18.15
C LEU A 107 -20.65 22.06 17.91
N LEU A 108 -21.34 22.16 16.77
CA LEU A 108 -22.23 23.28 16.47
C LEU A 108 -23.32 23.42 17.53
N LYS A 109 -23.96 22.32 17.91
CA LYS A 109 -24.97 22.32 18.97
C LYS A 109 -24.41 22.79 20.31
N ALA A 110 -23.18 22.41 20.66
CA ALA A 110 -22.53 22.86 21.89
C ALA A 110 -22.24 24.37 21.87
N ILE A 111 -21.84 24.91 20.71
CA ILE A 111 -21.59 26.35 20.52
C ILE A 111 -22.88 27.16 20.66
N GLU A 112 -23.99 26.69 20.08
CA GLU A 112 -25.31 27.35 20.18
C GLU A 112 -25.86 27.40 21.61
N GLN A 113 -25.44 26.47 22.47
CA GLN A 113 -25.90 26.38 23.87
C GLN A 113 -25.07 27.23 24.84
N LEU A 114 -24.00 27.90 24.38
CA LEU A 114 -23.17 28.76 25.22
C LEU A 114 -23.99 29.96 25.73
N ASN A 115 -24.01 30.15 27.04
CA ASN A 115 -24.71 31.26 27.70
C ASN A 115 -23.83 31.90 28.78
N PHE A 116 -24.10 33.17 29.09
CA PHE A 116 -23.51 33.83 30.25
C PHE A 116 -24.09 33.23 31.53
N ILE A 117 -23.24 33.11 32.56
CA ILE A 117 -23.61 32.72 33.92
C ILE A 117 -23.86 33.99 34.73
#